data_AF-A0A7S1BBG9-F1
#
_entry.id   AF-A0A7S1BBG9-F1
#
_cell.length_a   1.000
_cell.length_b   1.000
_cell.length_c   1.000
_cell.angle_alpha   90.00
_cell.angle_beta   90.00
_cell.angle_gamma   90.00
#
_symmetry.space_group_name_H-M   'P 1'
#
loop_
_entity.id
_entity.type
_entity.pdbx_description
1 polymer ?
#
loop_
_entity_poly.entity_id
_entity_poly.type
_entity_poly.pdbx_seq_one_letter_code
_entity_poly.pdbx_strand_id
1 'polypeptide(L)'
;GVCASPTLSATLVWTDPPGDKGCRRCLKNDLDLRLLRDDAEHFPNGGAARDDRNNAERVRLAVAPGDTIALEVTAHNLVSREQEYALVVTGCFQLEEARFQSVQKPIPSVHVRRTVQGPSGGWEFRWSHV
;
A
#
# COMPACT_ATOMS: atom_id res chain seq x y z
N GLY A 1 21.44 -5.18 -18.97
CA GLY A 1 21.81 -6.09 -17.86
C GLY A 1 20.60 -6.92 -17.51
N VAL A 2 20.80 -8.18 -17.11
CA VAL A 2 19.71 -9.05 -16.61
C VAL A 2 19.51 -8.74 -15.13
N CYS A 3 18.26 -8.64 -14.68
CA CYS A 3 17.96 -8.49 -13.26
C CYS A 3 18.34 -9.78 -12.52
N ALA A 4 19.20 -9.69 -11.50
CA ALA A 4 19.75 -10.85 -10.78
C ALA A 4 19.71 -10.70 -9.25
N SER A 5 18.58 -10.21 -8.72
CA SER A 5 18.32 -10.17 -7.27
C SER A 5 17.66 -11.48 -6.83
N PRO A 6 18.27 -12.23 -5.90
CA PRO A 6 17.62 -13.40 -5.28
C PRO A 6 16.61 -13.01 -4.19
N THR A 7 16.35 -11.71 -4.02
CA THR A 7 15.48 -11.19 -2.96
C THR A 7 14.46 -10.20 -3.50
N LEU A 8 13.25 -10.29 -2.96
CA LEU A 8 12.21 -9.28 -3.04
C LEU A 8 12.17 -8.51 -1.73
N SER A 9 12.08 -7.18 -1.80
CA SER A 9 11.87 -6.32 -0.64
C SER A 9 10.66 -5.41 -0.90
N ALA A 10 9.64 -5.53 -0.06
CA ALA A 10 8.48 -4.63 -0.05
C ALA A 10 8.54 -3.77 1.20
N THR A 11 8.49 -2.44 1.05
CA THR A 11 8.50 -1.49 2.16
C THR A 11 7.27 -0.60 2.06
N LEU A 12 6.42 -0.66 3.09
CA LEU A 12 5.27 0.20 3.32
C LEU A 12 5.69 1.31 4.28
N VAL A 13 5.35 2.57 3.96
CA VAL A 13 5.57 3.71 4.84
C VAL A 13 4.37 4.64 4.78
N TRP A 14 3.99 5.19 5.93
CA TRP A 14 2.99 6.25 6.01
C TRP A 14 3.38 7.33 6.99
N THR A 15 2.88 8.54 6.75
CA THR A 15 3.01 9.65 7.70
C THR A 15 1.85 9.57 8.67
N ASP A 16 2.10 8.94 9.83
CA ASP A 16 1.13 8.80 10.90
C ASP A 16 0.79 10.17 11.54
N PRO A 17 -0.47 10.42 11.96
CA PRO A 17 -0.79 11.61 12.75
C PRO A 17 0.08 11.73 14.01
N PRO A 18 0.32 12.96 14.50
CA PRO A 18 1.14 13.16 15.68
C PRO A 18 0.57 12.42 16.90
N GLY A 19 1.46 11.74 17.63
CA GLY A 19 1.13 11.06 18.87
C GLY A 19 0.75 12.00 20.02
N ASP A 20 0.08 11.47 21.04
CA ASP A 20 -0.26 12.25 22.23
C ASP A 20 0.97 12.50 23.12
N LYS A 21 0.94 13.57 23.91
CA LYS A 21 2.02 13.86 24.86
C LYS A 21 2.16 12.73 25.89
N GLY A 22 3.39 12.27 26.11
CA GLY A 22 3.71 11.24 27.11
C GLY A 22 3.37 9.81 26.68
N CYS A 23 2.86 9.62 25.46
CA CYS A 23 2.59 8.32 24.91
C CYS A 23 3.90 7.55 24.63
N ARG A 24 3.89 6.24 24.91
CA ARG A 24 5.02 5.32 24.65
C ARG A 24 4.83 4.42 23.42
N ARG A 25 3.58 4.27 22.96
CA ARG A 25 3.17 3.55 21.74
C ARG A 25 2.12 4.38 21.02
N CYS A 26 2.56 5.13 20.02
CA CYS A 26 1.80 6.28 19.53
C CYS A 26 1.37 6.15 18.09
N LEU A 27 1.43 4.92 17.57
CA LEU A 27 0.84 4.61 16.28
C LEU A 27 -0.66 4.89 16.36
N LYS A 28 -1.12 5.88 15.60
CA LYS A 28 -2.53 6.28 15.55
C LYS A 28 -3.25 5.49 14.47
N ASN A 29 -2.67 5.45 13.28
CA ASN A 29 -3.13 4.68 12.15
C ASN A 29 -2.24 3.44 12.00
N ASP A 30 -2.87 2.28 12.09
CA ASP A 30 -2.24 0.96 12.06
C ASP A 30 -2.51 0.35 10.68
N LEU A 31 -1.49 0.37 9.82
CA LEU A 31 -1.50 -0.26 8.51
C LEU A 31 -0.60 -1.49 8.55
N ASP A 32 -1.11 -2.63 8.12
CA ASP A 32 -0.35 -3.88 8.07
C ASP A 32 0.01 -4.22 6.61
N LEU A 33 1.29 -4.49 6.37
CA LEU A 33 1.86 -5.07 5.16
C LEU A 33 1.95 -6.58 5.34
N ARG A 34 1.31 -7.31 4.43
CA ARG A 34 1.40 -8.78 4.35
C ARG A 34 1.93 -9.18 2.99
N LEU A 35 2.80 -10.18 2.98
CA LEU A 35 3.27 -10.82 1.76
C LEU A 35 2.83 -12.28 1.78
N LEU A 36 2.15 -12.71 0.73
CA LEU A 36 1.70 -14.08 0.54
C LEU A 36 2.51 -14.74 -0.59
N ARG A 37 3.08 -15.91 -0.32
CA ARG A 37 3.69 -16.81 -1.31
C ARG A 37 3.15 -18.22 -1.07
N ASP A 38 2.46 -18.80 -2.04
CA ASP A 38 1.90 -20.15 -1.94
C ASP A 38 1.10 -20.38 -0.63
N ASP A 39 0.22 -19.43 -0.30
CA ASP A 39 -0.57 -19.36 0.95
C ASP A 39 0.25 -19.16 2.24
N ALA A 40 1.58 -19.15 2.18
CA ALA A 40 2.43 -18.80 3.30
C ALA A 40 2.48 -17.27 3.49
N GLU A 41 2.11 -16.83 4.69
CA GLU A 41 2.14 -15.43 5.08
C GLU A 41 3.50 -15.05 5.69
N HIS A 42 4.02 -13.91 5.26
CA HIS A 42 5.24 -13.32 5.75
C HIS A 42 4.96 -11.95 6.38
N PHE A 43 5.35 -11.81 7.64
CA PHE A 43 5.13 -10.62 8.45
C PHE A 43 6.29 -9.61 8.35
N PRO A 44 6.01 -8.32 8.55
CA PRO A 44 6.99 -7.26 8.42
C PRO A 44 8.00 -7.26 9.57
N ASN A 45 9.11 -6.54 9.35
CA ASN A 45 10.10 -6.18 10.36
C ASN A 45 10.73 -7.38 11.10
N GLY A 46 10.74 -8.56 10.47
CA GLY A 46 11.29 -9.79 11.04
C GLY A 46 10.41 -10.38 12.15
N GLY A 47 9.17 -9.92 12.27
CA GLY A 47 8.19 -10.42 13.23
C GLY A 47 7.59 -11.78 12.82
N ALA A 48 6.84 -12.35 13.76
CA ALA A 48 6.01 -13.54 13.54
C ALA A 48 4.51 -13.20 13.49
N ALA A 49 4.17 -11.92 13.52
CA ALA A 49 2.83 -11.36 13.48
C ALA A 49 2.91 -9.93 12.91
N ARG A 50 1.74 -9.33 12.66
CA ARG A 50 1.60 -7.92 12.25
C ARG A 50 2.34 -6.95 13.19
N ASP A 51 2.74 -5.78 12.70
CA ASP A 51 3.51 -4.79 13.48
C ASP A 51 2.63 -3.62 13.93
N ASP A 52 2.26 -3.64 15.21
CA ASP A 52 1.40 -2.62 15.82
C ASP A 52 2.15 -1.38 16.34
N ARG A 53 3.40 -1.15 15.91
CA ARG A 53 4.30 -0.16 16.54
C ARG A 53 4.96 0.80 15.57
N ASN A 54 5.19 0.37 14.33
CA ASN A 54 5.98 1.13 13.38
C ASN A 54 5.11 1.65 12.23
N ASN A 55 5.30 2.91 11.84
CA ASN A 55 4.70 3.48 10.63
C ASN A 55 5.53 3.20 9.36
N ALA A 56 6.47 2.27 9.47
CA ALA A 56 7.31 1.78 8.41
C ALA A 56 7.46 0.26 8.58
N GLU A 57 6.95 -0.47 7.61
CA GLU A 57 6.92 -1.92 7.63
C GLU A 57 7.66 -2.47 6.42
N ARG A 58 8.48 -3.49 6.63
CA ARG A 58 9.23 -4.11 5.55
C ARG A 58 9.22 -5.62 5.61
N VAL A 59 8.87 -6.25 4.50
CA VAL A 59 9.08 -7.68 4.28
C VAL A 59 10.25 -7.85 3.31
N ARG A 60 11.16 -8.78 3.64
CA ARG A 60 12.24 -9.24 2.75
C ARG A 60 12.15 -10.74 2.62
N LEU A 61 12.06 -11.22 1.38
CA LEU A 61 11.90 -12.64 1.09
C LEU A 61 12.91 -13.08 0.03
N ALA A 62 13.56 -14.22 0.25
CA ALA A 62 14.30 -14.89 -0.81
C ALA A 62 13.31 -15.50 -1.81
N VAL A 63 13.49 -15.22 -3.09
CA VAL A 63 12.57 -15.61 -4.16
C VAL A 63 13.31 -16.38 -5.25
N ALA A 64 12.59 -17.29 -5.92
CA ALA A 64 13.07 -18.02 -7.08
C ALA A 64 12.33 -17.59 -8.36
N PRO A 65 12.90 -17.79 -9.56
CA PRO A 65 12.18 -17.59 -10.81
C PRO A 65 10.92 -18.45 -10.85
N GLY A 66 9.76 -17.81 -11.09
CA GLY A 66 8.46 -18.46 -11.11
C GLY A 66 7.63 -18.28 -9.83
N ASP A 67 8.22 -17.79 -8.74
CA ASP A 67 7.48 -17.45 -7.52
C ASP A 67 6.39 -16.41 -7.84
N THR A 68 5.16 -16.68 -7.39
CA THR A 68 4.06 -15.69 -7.43
C THR A 68 3.86 -15.11 -6.05
N ILE A 69 3.93 -13.79 -5.96
CA ILE A 69 3.85 -13.06 -4.69
C ILE A 69 2.66 -12.11 -4.72
N ALA A 70 1.79 -12.17 -3.71
CA ALA A 70 0.80 -11.14 -3.46
C ALA A 70 1.25 -10.25 -2.30
N LEU A 71 1.11 -8.94 -2.48
CA LEU A 71 1.35 -7.94 -1.46
C LEU A 71 0.02 -7.30 -1.09
N GLU A 72 -0.32 -7.33 0.19
CA GLU A 72 -1.54 -6.74 0.72
C GLU A 72 -1.18 -5.64 1.70
N VAL A 73 -1.84 -4.49 1.57
CA VAL A 73 -1.82 -3.41 2.55
C VAL A 73 -3.22 -3.29 3.11
N THR A 74 -3.35 -3.49 4.41
CA THR A 74 -4.65 -3.45 5.10
C THR A 74 -4.63 -2.41 6.20
N ALA A 75 -5.75 -1.72 6.41
CA ALA A 75 -5.90 -0.82 7.55
C ALA A 75 -6.52 -1.60 8.71
N HIS A 76 -5.73 -1.85 9.76
CA HIS A 76 -6.23 -2.48 10.98
C HIS A 76 -7.03 -1.48 11.82
N ASN A 77 -6.53 -0.26 11.93
CA ASN A 77 -7.19 0.84 12.61
C ASN A 77 -6.85 2.18 11.95
N LEU A 78 -7.84 3.07 11.83
CA LEU A 78 -7.64 4.45 11.41
C LEU A 78 -8.38 5.41 12.37
N VAL A 79 -7.68 6.45 12.85
CA VAL A 79 -8.29 7.57 13.58
C VAL A 79 -8.91 8.62 12.63
N SER A 80 -8.52 8.59 11.36
CA SER A 80 -9.08 9.39 10.27
C SER A 80 -9.91 8.51 9.33
N ARG A 81 -10.62 9.12 8.37
CA ARG A 81 -11.38 8.36 7.36
C ARG A 81 -10.47 7.54 6.43
N GLU A 82 -9.27 8.04 6.18
CA GLU A 82 -8.28 7.46 5.28
C GLU A 82 -6.86 7.79 5.77
N GLN A 83 -5.89 6.99 5.33
CA GLN A 83 -4.46 7.20 5.53
C GLN A 83 -3.76 6.96 4.19
N GLU A 84 -3.06 7.97 3.69
CA GLU A 84 -2.20 7.82 2.53
C GLU A 84 -0.93 7.05 2.89
N TYR A 85 -0.44 6.24 1.95
CA TYR A 85 0.77 5.45 2.14
C TYR A 85 1.57 5.37 0.84
N ALA A 86 2.85 5.05 0.99
CA ALA A 86 3.71 4.66 -0.11
C ALA A 86 4.12 3.20 0.06
N LEU A 87 4.04 2.42 -1.03
CA LEU A 87 4.57 1.07 -1.12
C LEU A 87 5.69 1.05 -2.16
N VAL A 88 6.89 0.67 -1.73
CA VAL A 88 8.06 0.50 -2.61
C VAL A 88 8.44 -0.97 -2.65
N VAL A 89 8.47 -1.53 -3.85
CA VAL A 89 8.85 -2.92 -4.09
C VAL A 89 10.13 -2.93 -4.93
N THR A 90 11.17 -3.61 -4.45
CA THR A 90 12.44 -3.78 -5.16
C THR A 90 12.80 -5.26 -5.27
N GLY A 91 13.39 -5.64 -6.40
CA GLY A 91 13.71 -7.03 -6.72
C GLY A 91 13.60 -7.30 -8.22
N CYS A 92 13.64 -8.57 -8.58
CA CYS A 92 13.41 -9.02 -9.95
C CYS A 92 12.04 -9.67 -10.02
N PHE A 93 11.07 -8.94 -10.55
CA PHE A 93 9.70 -9.40 -10.69
C PHE A 93 9.12 -8.86 -11.99
N GLN A 94 8.10 -9.54 -12.48
CA GLN A 94 7.23 -9.05 -13.54
C GLN A 94 5.90 -8.70 -12.89
N LEU A 95 5.37 -7.51 -13.21
CA LEU A 95 4.07 -7.09 -12.72
C LEU A 95 3.00 -7.72 -13.60
N GLU A 96 2.11 -8.53 -13.01
CA GLU A 96 0.88 -8.94 -13.69
C GLU A 96 -0.17 -7.83 -13.58
N GLU A 97 -0.11 -6.85 -14.49
CA GLU A 97 -0.97 -5.65 -14.50
C GLU A 97 -2.47 -5.95 -14.36
N ALA A 98 -2.92 -7.11 -14.88
CA ALA A 98 -4.32 -7.54 -14.82
C ALA A 98 -4.87 -7.74 -13.40
N ARG A 99 -4.03 -7.80 -12.36
CA ARG A 99 -4.42 -7.98 -10.96
C ARG A 99 -4.18 -6.75 -10.07
N PHE A 100 -3.67 -5.65 -10.62
CA PHE A 100 -3.49 -4.42 -9.87
C PHE A 100 -4.82 -3.71 -9.68
N GLN A 101 -5.56 -4.07 -8.63
CA GLN A 101 -6.62 -3.22 -8.08
C GLN A 101 -6.02 -2.20 -7.10
N SER A 102 -5.24 -1.26 -7.62
CA SER A 102 -4.97 -0.03 -6.87
C SER A 102 -6.25 0.79 -6.90
N VAL A 103 -7.16 0.58 -5.95
CA VAL A 103 -8.22 1.56 -5.66
C VAL A 103 -7.64 2.66 -4.80
N GLN A 104 -6.52 3.26 -5.21
CA GLN A 104 -6.20 4.60 -4.79
C GLN A 104 -7.06 5.51 -5.65
N LYS A 105 -8.18 6.02 -5.10
CA LYS A 105 -8.84 7.17 -5.75
C LYS A 105 -7.75 8.22 -5.96
N PRO A 106 -7.46 8.65 -7.20
CA PRO A 106 -6.34 9.55 -7.42
C PRO A 106 -6.52 10.80 -6.57
N ILE A 107 -5.42 11.26 -5.95
CA ILE A 107 -5.35 12.60 -5.36
C ILE A 107 -5.85 13.55 -6.45
N PRO A 108 -6.98 14.26 -6.26
CA PRO A 108 -7.46 15.19 -7.27
C PRO A 108 -6.35 16.21 -7.52
N SER A 109 -6.00 16.42 -8.79
CA SER A 109 -4.97 17.39 -9.14
C SER A 109 -5.33 18.77 -8.57
N VAL A 110 -4.32 19.49 -8.06
CA VAL A 110 -4.43 20.80 -7.37
C VAL A 110 -5.25 21.86 -8.15
N HIS A 111 -5.51 21.61 -9.43
CA HIS A 111 -6.25 22.50 -10.33
C HIS A 111 -7.74 22.14 -10.51
N VAL A 112 -8.27 21.09 -9.87
CA VAL A 112 -9.69 20.72 -10.03
C VAL A 112 -10.54 21.45 -9.00
N ARG A 113 -11.03 22.65 -9.36
CA ARG A 113 -12.17 23.25 -8.66
C ARG A 113 -13.43 22.48 -9.05
N ARG A 114 -14.02 21.75 -8.10
CA ARG A 114 -15.36 21.16 -8.26
C ARG A 114 -16.41 22.17 -7.81
N THR A 115 -17.15 22.75 -8.75
CA THR A 115 -18.45 23.35 -8.46
C THR A 115 -19.47 22.21 -8.46
N VAL A 116 -20.07 21.92 -7.30
CA VAL A 116 -21.18 20.96 -7.21
C VAL A 116 -22.47 21.69 -7.52
N GLN A 117 -23.08 21.41 -8.67
CA GLN A 117 -24.53 21.60 -8.85
C GLN A 117 -25.19 20.23 -8.74
N GLY A 118 -26.23 20.17 -7.89
CA GLY A 118 -26.99 18.96 -7.58
C GLY A 118 -27.91 18.48 -8.71
N PRO A 119 -28.83 17.56 -8.41
CA PRO A 119 -28.80 16.21 -8.95
C PRO A 119 -29.81 16.00 -10.08
N SER A 120 -29.39 15.33 -11.15
CA SER A 120 -30.17 14.24 -11.77
C SER A 120 -29.45 13.70 -13.00
N GLY A 121 -29.13 12.40 -12.99
CA GLY A 121 -29.03 11.61 -14.21
C GLY A 121 -27.61 11.27 -14.68
N GLY A 122 -27.26 9.99 -14.53
CA GLY A 122 -26.40 9.21 -15.45
C GLY A 122 -24.95 9.64 -15.63
N TRP A 123 -24.00 8.83 -15.14
CA TRP A 123 -22.59 8.96 -15.49
C TRP A 123 -22.26 8.05 -16.68
N GLU A 124 -22.09 8.62 -17.87
CA GLU A 124 -21.36 7.99 -18.97
C GLU A 124 -20.03 8.74 -19.13
N PHE A 125 -18.90 8.03 -19.05
CA PHE A 125 -17.58 8.61 -19.23
C PHE A 125 -17.07 8.29 -20.64
N ARG A 126 -16.83 9.32 -21.46
CA ARG A 126 -16.00 9.21 -22.67
C ARG A 126 -14.70 9.98 -22.47
N TRP A 127 -13.60 9.32 -22.79
CA TRP A 127 -12.26 9.92 -22.81
C TRP A 127 -11.94 10.35 -24.25
N SER A 128 -11.52 11.60 -24.42
CA SER A 128 -10.82 12.06 -25.62
C SER A 128 -9.45 12.58 -25.20
N HIS A 129 -8.39 11.98 -25.74
CA HIS A 129 -7.04 12.54 -25.65
C HIS A 129 -6.95 13.83 -26.47
N VAL A 130 -6.29 14.84 -25.93
CA VAL A 130 -5.64 15.93 -26.69
C VAL A 130 -4.14 15.74 -26.51
#